data_AF-A0A6G0AEI0-F1
#
_entry.id   AF-A0A6G0AEI0-F1
#
_cell.length_a   1.000
_cell.length_b   1.000
_cell.length_c   1.000
_cell.angle_alpha   90.00
_cell.angle_beta   90.00
_cell.angle_gamma   90.00
#
_symmetry.space_group_name_H-M   'P 1'
#
loop_
_entity.id
_entity.type
_entity.pdbx_description
1 polymer ?
#
loop_
_entity_poly.entity_id
_entity_poly.type
_entity_poly.pdbx_seq_one_letter_code
_entity_poly.pdbx_strand_id
1 'polypeptide(L)'
;IFVFAFAGHPNLFNPKFLEPTELIKRVHNNYLLHFGHALVTLCTGLLVVVAIHFMNKLKNTTNEWWGFIGGVIAILGALILAVDKGALCLTISAIDTLPENEFINMNLGLLAMFEKKGWLILINGLMLLPIGFIIQAVGLLKSRSMAIWQCILFLIAMLFIGTPDGVEIINLTASTLMAIALIPYGFSLILNKQ
;
A
#
# COMPACT_ATOMS: atom_id res chain seq x y z
N ILE A 1 5.82 -8.23 4.59
CA ILE A 1 4.37 -8.08 4.89
C ILE A 1 3.56 -7.85 3.62
N PHE A 2 3.81 -6.80 2.83
CA PHE A 2 3.09 -6.58 1.56
C PHE A 2 3.11 -7.79 0.60
N VAL A 3 4.27 -8.44 0.42
CA VAL A 3 4.39 -9.68 -0.40
C VAL A 3 3.42 -10.76 0.10
N PHE A 4 3.39 -11.00 1.40
CA PHE A 4 2.47 -11.97 2.01
C PHE A 4 1.01 -11.56 1.82
N ALA A 5 0.68 -10.28 2.06
CA ALA A 5 -0.68 -9.78 1.93
C ALA A 5 -1.21 -9.94 0.50
N PHE A 6 -0.42 -9.61 -0.53
CA PHE A 6 -0.82 -9.80 -1.92
C PHE A 6 -0.83 -11.27 -2.35
N ALA A 7 0.13 -12.09 -1.89
CA ALA A 7 0.14 -13.51 -2.19
C ALA A 7 -1.07 -14.26 -1.59
N GLY A 8 -1.63 -13.76 -0.49
CA GLY A 8 -2.83 -14.31 0.15
C GLY A 8 -4.15 -13.93 -0.53
N HIS A 9 -4.15 -13.12 -1.59
CA HIS A 9 -5.39 -12.76 -2.29
C HIS A 9 -5.92 -13.93 -3.13
N PRO A 10 -7.26 -14.14 -3.15
CA PRO A 10 -7.87 -15.15 -4.00
C PRO A 10 -7.73 -14.79 -5.49
N ASN A 11 -7.76 -15.80 -6.36
CA ASN A 11 -7.71 -15.63 -7.83
C ASN A 11 -6.49 -14.87 -8.36
N LEU A 12 -5.35 -14.94 -7.66
CA LEU A 12 -4.10 -14.25 -8.01
C LEU A 12 -3.69 -14.39 -9.50
N PHE A 13 -3.93 -15.55 -10.11
CA PHE A 13 -3.56 -15.83 -11.52
C PHE A 13 -4.67 -15.52 -12.54
N ASN A 14 -5.83 -15.05 -12.11
CA ASN A 14 -6.97 -14.70 -12.95
C ASN A 14 -7.31 -13.21 -12.79
N PRO A 15 -6.50 -12.31 -13.39
CA PRO A 15 -6.67 -10.88 -13.23
C PRO A 15 -7.96 -10.38 -13.88
N LYS A 16 -8.81 -9.74 -13.09
CA LYS A 16 -10.05 -9.07 -13.51
C LYS A 16 -10.38 -7.96 -12.53
N PHE A 17 -10.63 -6.75 -13.01
CA PHE A 17 -11.14 -5.66 -12.17
C PHE A 17 -12.43 -6.09 -11.46
N LEU A 18 -12.48 -5.85 -10.15
CA LEU A 18 -13.59 -6.27 -9.31
C LEU A 18 -14.58 -5.14 -9.09
N GLU A 19 -15.86 -5.46 -9.28
CA GLU A 19 -16.96 -4.56 -8.94
C GLU A 19 -17.20 -4.54 -7.41
N PRO A 20 -17.85 -3.49 -6.85
CA PRO A 20 -18.15 -3.39 -5.42
C PRO A 20 -18.82 -4.64 -4.82
N THR A 21 -19.76 -5.25 -5.55
CA THR A 21 -20.43 -6.49 -5.12
C THR A 21 -19.48 -7.68 -5.04
N GLU A 22 -18.51 -7.77 -5.95
CA GLU A 22 -17.49 -8.82 -5.97
C GLU A 22 -16.47 -8.60 -4.83
N LEU A 23 -16.14 -7.34 -4.53
CA LEU A 23 -15.28 -6.98 -3.39
C LEU A 23 -15.91 -7.39 -2.05
N ILE A 24 -17.22 -7.18 -1.86
CA ILE A 24 -17.96 -7.62 -0.67
C ILE A 24 -17.88 -9.15 -0.52
N LYS A 25 -18.15 -9.89 -1.62
CA LYS A 25 -18.06 -11.36 -1.59
C LYS A 25 -16.65 -11.87 -1.32
N ARG A 26 -15.63 -11.15 -1.80
CA ARG A 26 -14.22 -11.53 -1.61
C ARG A 26 -13.79 -11.47 -0.15
N VAL A 27 -14.29 -10.48 0.58
CA VAL A 27 -13.99 -10.30 2.01
C VAL A 27 -14.84 -11.20 2.89
N HIS A 28 -16.05 -11.56 2.45
CA HIS A 28 -16.97 -12.39 3.23
C HIS A 28 -16.35 -13.75 3.61
N ASN A 29 -16.37 -14.08 4.91
CA ASN A 29 -15.78 -15.29 5.51
C ASN A 29 -14.30 -15.53 5.15
N ASN A 30 -13.52 -14.47 4.88
CA ASN A 30 -12.15 -14.59 4.41
C ASN A 30 -11.14 -14.09 5.46
N TYR A 31 -10.90 -14.92 6.47
CA TYR A 31 -9.99 -14.60 7.59
C TYR A 31 -8.56 -14.26 7.13
N LEU A 32 -8.02 -14.97 6.15
CA LEU A 32 -6.66 -14.73 5.66
C LEU A 32 -6.52 -13.34 5.05
N LEU A 33 -7.53 -12.91 4.28
CA LEU A 33 -7.57 -11.58 3.69
C LEU A 33 -7.69 -10.49 4.77
N HIS A 34 -8.56 -10.69 5.76
CA HIS A 34 -8.69 -9.77 6.90
C HIS A 34 -7.38 -9.64 7.70
N PHE A 35 -6.72 -10.75 7.98
CA PHE A 35 -5.44 -10.77 8.67
C PHE A 35 -4.35 -10.06 7.86
N GLY A 36 -4.24 -10.36 6.57
CA GLY A 36 -3.29 -9.70 5.67
C GLY A 36 -3.47 -8.18 5.63
N HIS A 37 -4.72 -7.72 5.52
CA HIS A 37 -5.04 -6.29 5.56
C HIS A 37 -4.79 -5.66 6.93
N ALA A 38 -5.07 -6.35 8.05
CA ALA A 38 -4.73 -5.86 9.38
C ALA A 38 -3.22 -5.63 9.54
N LEU A 39 -2.40 -6.56 9.03
CA LEU A 39 -0.94 -6.39 9.00
C LEU A 39 -0.52 -5.20 8.14
N VAL A 40 -1.17 -4.97 7.00
CA VAL A 40 -0.92 -3.79 6.15
C VAL A 40 -1.28 -2.50 6.89
N THR A 41 -2.39 -2.45 7.62
CA THR A 41 -2.76 -1.30 8.47
C THR A 41 -1.64 -0.98 9.46
N LEU A 42 -1.12 -1.98 10.18
CA LEU A 42 -0.02 -1.79 11.12
C LEU A 42 1.27 -1.29 10.42
N CYS A 43 1.51 -1.74 9.19
CA CYS A 43 2.66 -1.30 8.40
C CYS A 43 2.58 0.15 7.93
N THR A 44 1.40 0.79 7.93
CA THR A 44 1.29 2.19 7.49
C THR A 44 2.13 3.14 8.33
N GLY A 45 2.26 2.88 9.64
CA GLY A 45 3.19 3.61 10.51
C GLY A 45 4.65 3.43 10.10
N LEU A 46 5.05 2.23 9.68
CA LEU A 46 6.40 1.97 9.17
C LEU A 46 6.65 2.66 7.82
N LEU A 47 5.64 2.77 6.96
CA LEU A 47 5.75 3.53 5.71
C LEU A 47 6.03 5.01 5.95
N VAL A 48 5.41 5.61 6.98
CA VAL A 48 5.72 6.99 7.41
C VAL A 48 7.19 7.10 7.82
N VAL A 49 7.70 6.15 8.61
CA VAL A 49 9.12 6.12 9.00
C VAL A 49 10.04 6.02 7.79
N VAL A 50 9.71 5.18 6.79
CA VAL A 50 10.49 5.08 5.55
C VAL A 50 10.47 6.40 4.76
N ALA A 51 9.32 7.06 4.64
CA ALA A 51 9.21 8.35 3.97
C ALA A 51 10.09 9.42 4.65
N ILE A 52 10.06 9.49 5.98
CA ILE A 52 10.91 10.40 6.76
C ILE A 52 12.39 10.03 6.62
N HIS A 53 12.73 8.75 6.61
CA HIS A 53 14.10 8.28 6.40
C HIS A 53 14.66 8.77 5.06
N PHE A 54 13.88 8.67 3.98
CA PHE A 54 14.29 9.18 2.68
C PHE A 54 14.36 10.71 2.62
N MET A 55 13.49 11.43 3.34
CA MET A 55 13.63 12.89 3.54
C MET A 55 14.99 13.21 4.17
N ASN A 56 15.34 12.53 5.26
CA ASN A 56 16.60 12.74 5.97
C ASN A 56 17.82 12.40 5.12
N LYS A 57 17.74 11.35 4.28
CA LYS A 57 18.83 10.99 3.35
C LYS A 57 19.08 12.02 2.26
N LEU A 58 18.05 12.76 1.87
CA LEU A 58 18.13 13.80 0.85
C LEU A 58 18.41 15.20 1.43
N LYS A 59 18.33 15.35 2.75
CA LYS A 59 18.65 16.59 3.45
C LYS A 59 20.08 17.04 3.16
N ASN A 60 20.29 18.34 2.94
CA ASN A 60 21.57 18.95 2.55
C ASN A 60 22.13 18.46 1.20
N THR A 61 21.33 17.76 0.38
CA THR A 61 21.69 17.46 -1.01
C THR A 61 21.03 18.47 -1.94
N THR A 62 21.51 18.58 -3.17
CA THR A 62 20.85 19.38 -4.22
C THR A 62 19.43 18.91 -4.54
N ASN A 63 19.02 17.73 -4.04
CA ASN A 63 17.71 17.12 -4.26
C ASN A 63 16.83 17.12 -2.99
N GLU A 64 17.13 17.95 -1.98
CA GLU A 64 16.38 18.01 -0.72
C GLU A 64 14.86 18.22 -0.92
N TRP A 65 14.47 19.07 -1.87
CA TRP A 65 13.07 19.30 -2.20
C TRP A 65 12.33 18.05 -2.71
N TRP A 66 13.02 17.15 -3.41
CA TRP A 66 12.45 15.85 -3.82
C TRP A 66 12.15 14.99 -2.59
N GLY A 67 13.04 15.03 -1.59
CA GLY A 67 12.83 14.36 -0.32
C GLY A 67 11.62 14.91 0.40
N PHE A 68 11.55 16.24 0.58
CA PHE A 68 10.46 16.91 1.30
C PHE A 68 9.09 16.72 0.64
N ILE A 69 8.95 17.09 -0.63
CA ILE A 69 7.67 17.03 -1.35
C ILE A 69 7.20 15.58 -1.45
N GLY A 70 8.08 14.69 -1.88
CA GLY A 70 7.75 13.27 -1.99
C GLY A 70 7.41 12.65 -0.64
N GLY A 71 8.11 13.05 0.42
CA GLY A 71 7.88 12.58 1.78
C GLY A 71 6.52 12.99 2.33
N VAL A 72 6.14 14.27 2.21
CA VAL A 72 4.82 14.76 2.64
C VAL A 72 3.70 14.03 1.89
N ILE A 73 3.84 13.89 0.56
CA ILE A 73 2.85 13.19 -0.27
C ILE A 73 2.75 11.69 0.12
N ALA A 74 3.88 11.02 0.34
CA ALA A 74 3.91 9.61 0.75
C ALA A 74 3.29 9.40 2.14
N ILE A 75 3.54 10.31 3.08
CA ILE A 75 2.95 10.28 4.43
C ILE A 75 1.43 10.42 4.34
N LEU A 76 0.92 11.39 3.58
CA LEU A 76 -0.52 11.52 3.35
C LEU A 76 -1.12 10.26 2.72
N GLY A 77 -0.44 9.70 1.72
CA GLY A 77 -0.83 8.43 1.12
C GLY A 77 -0.85 7.26 2.11
N ALA A 78 0.11 7.20 3.05
CA ALA A 78 0.17 6.15 4.06
C ALA A 78 -0.98 6.27 5.08
N LEU A 79 -1.35 7.51 5.45
CA LEU A 79 -2.53 7.77 6.27
C LEU A 79 -3.82 7.37 5.54
N ILE A 80 -3.93 7.67 4.24
CA ILE A 80 -5.09 7.25 3.44
C ILE A 80 -5.13 5.72 3.30
N LEU A 81 -3.99 5.04 3.16
CA LEU A 81 -3.94 3.57 3.20
C LEU A 81 -4.43 3.01 4.54
N ALA A 82 -4.12 3.68 5.66
CA ALA A 82 -4.63 3.27 6.97
C ALA A 82 -6.15 3.45 7.05
N VAL A 83 -6.68 4.54 6.49
CA VAL A 83 -8.13 4.78 6.38
C VAL A 83 -8.79 3.72 5.48
N ASP A 84 -8.19 3.40 4.33
CA ASP A 84 -8.67 2.36 3.41
C ASP A 84 -8.79 1.02 4.13
N LYS A 85 -7.73 0.55 4.78
CA LYS A 85 -7.75 -0.74 5.48
C LYS A 85 -8.59 -0.71 6.76
N GLY A 86 -8.71 0.45 7.42
CA GLY A 86 -9.62 0.65 8.55
C GLY A 86 -11.09 0.55 8.14
N ALA A 87 -11.49 1.29 7.12
CA ALA A 87 -12.87 1.38 6.66
C ALA A 87 -13.30 0.14 5.85
N LEU A 88 -12.51 -0.28 4.87
CA LEU A 88 -12.91 -1.31 3.90
C LEU A 88 -12.41 -2.71 4.25
N CYS A 89 -11.70 -2.88 5.38
CA CYS A 89 -11.33 -4.21 5.85
C CYS A 89 -11.62 -4.43 7.33
N LEU A 90 -11.05 -3.62 8.24
CA LEU A 90 -11.23 -3.84 9.68
C LEU A 90 -12.70 -3.68 10.10
N THR A 91 -13.37 -2.64 9.62
CA THR A 91 -14.81 -2.46 9.87
C THR A 91 -15.62 -3.63 9.32
N ILE A 92 -15.28 -4.12 8.13
CA ILE A 92 -16.01 -5.25 7.53
C ILE A 92 -15.76 -6.54 8.30
N SER A 93 -14.55 -6.79 8.81
CA SER A 93 -14.27 -7.97 9.63
C SER A 93 -15.11 -8.06 10.91
N ALA A 94 -15.61 -6.92 11.42
CA ALA A 94 -16.55 -6.93 12.55
C ALA A 94 -17.98 -7.32 12.14
N ILE A 95 -18.36 -7.04 10.89
CA ILE A 95 -19.67 -7.38 10.31
C ILE A 95 -19.66 -8.82 9.79
N ASP A 96 -18.50 -9.29 9.32
CA ASP A 96 -18.28 -10.61 8.72
C ASP A 96 -18.61 -11.78 9.66
N THR A 97 -18.56 -11.55 10.97
CA THR A 97 -18.89 -12.56 11.98
C THR A 97 -20.38 -12.70 12.28
N LEU A 98 -21.23 -11.87 11.68
CA LEU A 98 -22.68 -11.93 11.87
C LEU A 98 -23.29 -13.15 11.17
N PRO A 99 -24.44 -13.65 11.65
CA PRO A 99 -25.24 -14.62 10.92
C PRO A 99 -25.56 -14.14 9.50
N GLU A 100 -25.59 -15.05 8.52
CA GLU A 100 -25.71 -14.73 7.09
C GLU A 100 -26.93 -13.84 6.76
N ASN A 101 -28.07 -14.10 7.41
CA ASN A 101 -29.29 -13.30 7.23
C ASN A 101 -29.13 -11.85 7.72
N GLU A 102 -28.36 -11.62 8.78
CA GLU A 102 -28.04 -10.27 9.28
C GLU A 102 -27.00 -9.59 8.40
N PHE A 103 -25.98 -10.33 7.93
CA PHE A 103 -24.97 -9.81 7.01
C PHE A 103 -25.60 -9.32 5.69
N ILE A 104 -26.51 -10.10 5.11
CA ILE A 104 -27.22 -9.74 3.87
C ILE A 104 -28.02 -8.44 4.04
N ASN A 105 -28.59 -8.20 5.23
CA ASN A 105 -29.32 -6.96 5.51
C ASN A 105 -28.40 -5.72 5.50
N MET A 106 -27.09 -5.89 5.72
CA MET A 106 -26.10 -4.80 5.68
C MET A 106 -25.58 -4.50 4.27
N ASN A 107 -25.97 -5.29 3.25
CA ASN A 107 -25.37 -5.24 1.92
C ASN A 107 -25.48 -3.85 1.24
N LEU A 108 -26.60 -3.13 1.41
CA LEU A 108 -26.74 -1.77 0.86
C LEU A 108 -25.74 -0.79 1.49
N GLY A 109 -25.46 -0.92 2.78
CA GLY A 109 -24.44 -0.13 3.47
C GLY A 109 -23.03 -0.49 3.00
N LEU A 110 -22.73 -1.78 2.89
CA LEU A 110 -21.45 -2.27 2.37
C LEU A 110 -21.20 -1.82 0.92
N LEU A 111 -22.22 -1.84 0.08
CA LEU A 111 -22.15 -1.32 -1.28
C LEU A 111 -21.80 0.17 -1.30
N ALA A 112 -22.47 0.98 -0.46
CA ALA A 112 -22.13 2.40 -0.34
C ALA A 112 -20.67 2.62 0.11
N MET A 113 -20.13 1.76 0.97
CA MET A 113 -18.74 1.80 1.40
C MET A 113 -17.76 1.46 0.28
N PHE A 114 -17.97 0.36 -0.44
CA PHE A 114 -17.10 -0.05 -1.55
C PHE A 114 -17.22 0.83 -2.80
N GLU A 115 -18.38 1.47 -3.00
CA GLU A 115 -18.56 2.55 -3.98
C GLU A 115 -17.94 3.89 -3.51
N LYS A 116 -17.34 3.92 -2.32
CA LYS A 116 -16.67 5.08 -1.72
C LYS A 116 -17.58 6.31 -1.62
N LYS A 117 -18.87 6.12 -1.30
CA LYS A 117 -19.84 7.22 -1.12
C LYS A 117 -19.47 8.12 0.06
N GLY A 118 -19.97 9.36 0.03
CA GLY A 118 -19.69 10.36 1.06
C GLY A 118 -18.19 10.70 1.13
N TRP A 119 -17.65 10.82 2.35
CA TRP A 119 -16.23 11.15 2.56
C TRP A 119 -15.26 10.00 2.25
N LEU A 120 -15.76 8.77 2.03
CA LEU A 120 -14.90 7.65 1.61
C LEU A 120 -14.27 7.88 0.23
N ILE A 121 -14.75 8.86 -0.56
CA ILE A 121 -14.10 9.29 -1.79
C ILE A 121 -12.64 9.71 -1.59
N LEU A 122 -12.27 10.14 -0.37
CA LEU A 122 -10.89 10.46 0.00
C LEU A 122 -9.94 9.25 -0.14
N ILE A 123 -10.44 8.01 -0.10
CA ILE A 123 -9.66 6.80 -0.35
C ILE A 123 -9.06 6.79 -1.77
N ASN A 124 -9.64 7.54 -2.73
CA ASN A 124 -9.03 7.70 -4.06
C ASN A 124 -7.65 8.40 -3.98
N GLY A 125 -7.38 9.13 -2.90
CA GLY A 125 -6.06 9.66 -2.60
C GLY A 125 -5.01 8.61 -2.22
N LEU A 126 -5.34 7.31 -2.23
CA LEU A 126 -4.36 6.23 -2.03
C LEU A 126 -3.21 6.33 -3.04
N MET A 127 -3.46 6.87 -4.24
CA MET A 127 -2.43 7.13 -5.27
C MET A 127 -1.34 8.11 -4.82
N LEU A 128 -1.58 8.91 -3.78
CA LEU A 128 -0.54 9.76 -3.20
C LEU A 128 0.63 8.92 -2.67
N LEU A 129 0.38 7.72 -2.16
CA LEU A 129 1.44 6.86 -1.61
C LEU A 129 2.51 6.51 -2.65
N PRO A 130 2.17 5.85 -3.80
CA PRO A 130 3.17 5.58 -4.83
C PRO A 130 3.75 6.85 -5.44
N ILE A 131 2.94 7.90 -5.65
CA ILE A 131 3.45 9.17 -6.21
C ILE A 131 4.54 9.77 -5.32
N GLY A 132 4.31 9.83 -4.01
CA GLY A 132 5.26 10.37 -3.06
C GLY A 132 6.58 9.58 -3.05
N PHE A 133 6.49 8.25 -3.00
CA PHE A 133 7.68 7.40 -3.05
C PHE A 133 8.41 7.44 -4.39
N ILE A 134 7.71 7.61 -5.53
CA ILE A 134 8.34 7.85 -6.84
C ILE A 134 9.18 9.13 -6.80
N ILE A 135 8.62 10.23 -6.28
CA ILE A 135 9.34 11.51 -6.18
C ILE A 135 10.59 11.34 -5.32
N GLN A 136 10.47 10.70 -4.15
CA GLN A 136 11.64 10.45 -3.29
C GLN A 136 12.67 9.54 -3.97
N ALA A 137 12.24 8.49 -4.66
CA ALA A 137 13.13 7.56 -5.34
C ALA A 137 13.89 8.23 -6.51
N VAL A 138 13.26 9.15 -7.24
CA VAL A 138 13.95 9.99 -8.23
C VAL A 138 14.99 10.89 -7.54
N GLY A 139 14.65 11.48 -6.38
CA GLY A 139 15.61 12.25 -5.58
C GLY A 139 16.82 11.42 -5.15
N LEU A 140 16.60 10.20 -4.64
CA LEU A 140 17.65 9.26 -4.22
C LEU A 140 18.53 8.83 -5.39
N LEU A 141 17.94 8.62 -6.56
CA LEU A 141 18.66 8.29 -7.78
C LEU A 141 19.55 9.44 -8.24
N LYS A 142 19.02 10.68 -8.27
CA LYS A 142 19.76 11.87 -8.69
C LYS A 142 20.90 12.24 -7.74
N SER A 143 20.70 12.05 -6.44
CA SER A 143 21.70 12.32 -5.41
C SER A 143 22.71 11.19 -5.22
N ARG A 144 22.45 10.00 -5.79
CA ARG A 144 23.21 8.76 -5.54
C ARG A 144 23.32 8.40 -4.05
N SER A 145 22.35 8.83 -3.23
CA SER A 145 22.28 8.53 -1.79
C SER A 145 21.89 7.08 -1.49
N MET A 146 21.55 6.30 -2.52
CA MET A 146 21.25 4.88 -2.47
C MET A 146 21.72 4.23 -3.79
N ALA A 147 22.01 2.93 -3.78
CA ALA A 147 22.52 2.24 -4.96
C ALA A 147 21.52 2.34 -6.12
N ILE A 148 22.03 2.64 -7.32
CA ILE A 148 21.22 2.92 -8.51
C ILE A 148 20.23 1.79 -8.81
N TRP A 149 20.67 0.52 -8.73
CA TRP A 149 19.80 -0.62 -8.98
C TRP A 149 18.65 -0.73 -7.96
N GLN A 150 18.88 -0.38 -6.69
CA GLN A 150 17.84 -0.36 -5.66
C GLN A 150 16.82 0.73 -5.95
N CYS A 151 17.27 1.93 -6.32
CA CYS A 151 16.40 3.03 -6.70
C CYS A 151 15.54 2.69 -7.94
N ILE A 152 16.14 2.07 -8.97
CA ILE A 152 15.43 1.68 -10.19
C ILE A 152 14.37 0.61 -9.89
N LEU A 153 14.71 -0.45 -9.16
CA LEU A 153 13.76 -1.49 -8.79
C LEU A 153 12.63 -0.94 -7.92
N PHE A 154 12.95 -0.05 -6.97
CA PHE A 154 11.96 0.60 -6.13
C PHE A 154 11.03 1.51 -6.95
N LEU A 155 11.55 2.27 -7.92
CA LEU A 155 10.73 3.06 -8.84
C LEU A 155 9.75 2.20 -9.65
N ILE A 156 10.24 1.12 -10.26
CA ILE A 156 9.39 0.19 -11.02
C ILE A 156 8.30 -0.41 -10.12
N ALA A 157 8.67 -0.80 -8.89
CA ALA A 157 7.71 -1.29 -7.91
C ALA A 157 6.61 -0.26 -7.61
N MET A 158 6.96 1.02 -7.40
CA MET A 158 5.98 2.06 -7.11
C MET A 158 5.07 2.39 -8.30
N LEU A 159 5.52 2.20 -9.54
CA LEU A 159 4.66 2.32 -10.71
C LEU A 159 3.60 1.21 -10.77
N PHE A 160 3.97 -0.02 -10.37
CA PHE A 160 3.06 -1.16 -10.42
C PHE A 160 2.12 -1.24 -9.21
N ILE A 161 2.54 -0.79 -8.02
CA ILE A 161 1.71 -0.88 -6.80
C ILE A 161 0.42 -0.04 -6.88
N GLY A 162 0.37 0.93 -7.79
CA GLY A 162 -0.82 1.74 -8.06
C GLY A 162 -1.91 1.00 -8.85
N THR A 163 -1.71 -0.28 -9.21
CA THR A 163 -2.74 -1.02 -9.94
C THR A 163 -3.95 -1.34 -9.06
N PRO A 164 -5.19 -1.13 -9.56
CA PRO A 164 -6.40 -1.43 -8.81
C PRO A 164 -6.55 -2.91 -8.41
N ASP A 165 -7.42 -3.15 -7.42
CA ASP A 165 -7.82 -4.49 -6.99
C ASP A 165 -8.36 -5.33 -8.14
N GLY A 166 -8.13 -6.65 -8.06
CA GLY A 166 -8.45 -7.60 -9.12
C GLY A 166 -7.29 -7.88 -10.08
N VAL A 167 -6.14 -7.19 -9.93
CA VAL A 167 -4.92 -7.46 -10.72
C VAL A 167 -3.74 -7.77 -9.77
N GLU A 168 -3.99 -8.64 -8.80
CA GLU A 168 -3.11 -8.86 -7.65
C GLU A 168 -1.74 -9.41 -8.03
N ILE A 169 -1.61 -10.09 -9.17
CA ILE A 169 -0.30 -10.52 -9.67
C ILE A 169 0.65 -9.34 -9.94
N ILE A 170 0.11 -8.19 -10.39
CA ILE A 170 0.92 -6.98 -10.62
C ILE A 170 1.34 -6.39 -9.28
N ASN A 171 0.42 -6.28 -8.32
CA ASN A 171 0.73 -5.78 -6.98
C ASN A 171 1.68 -6.72 -6.19
N LEU A 172 1.58 -8.03 -6.39
CA LEU A 172 2.52 -9.02 -5.86
C LEU A 172 3.90 -8.85 -6.47
N THR A 173 3.98 -8.69 -7.80
CA THR A 173 5.23 -8.42 -8.51
C THR A 173 5.85 -7.12 -7.99
N ALA A 174 5.06 -6.05 -7.87
CA ALA A 174 5.48 -4.77 -7.32
C ALA A 174 6.07 -4.91 -5.91
N SER A 175 5.35 -5.57 -5.00
CA SER A 175 5.80 -5.77 -3.62
C SER A 175 7.06 -6.63 -3.53
N THR A 176 7.24 -7.58 -4.46
CA THR A 176 8.44 -8.43 -4.55
C THR A 176 9.64 -7.62 -5.04
N LEU A 177 9.48 -6.80 -6.08
CA LEU A 177 10.53 -5.89 -6.56
C LEU A 177 10.95 -4.89 -5.46
N MET A 178 9.98 -4.33 -4.74
CA MET A 178 10.23 -3.48 -3.59
C MET A 178 11.01 -4.22 -2.48
N ALA A 179 10.66 -5.48 -2.19
CA ALA A 179 11.38 -6.29 -1.22
C ALA A 179 12.84 -6.54 -1.64
N ILE A 180 13.07 -6.87 -2.92
CA ILE A 180 14.43 -7.07 -3.48
C ILE A 180 15.26 -5.78 -3.38
N ALA A 181 14.65 -4.62 -3.61
CA ALA A 181 15.32 -3.33 -3.50
C ALA A 181 15.64 -2.95 -2.05
N LEU A 182 14.67 -3.08 -1.14
CA LEU A 182 14.71 -2.46 0.18
C LEU A 182 15.18 -3.39 1.31
N ILE A 183 15.02 -4.72 1.21
CA ILE A 183 15.50 -5.64 2.25
C ILE A 183 17.03 -5.56 2.38
N PRO A 184 17.82 -5.67 1.29
CA PRO A 184 19.28 -5.54 1.39
C PRO A 184 19.71 -4.17 1.91
N TYR A 185 18.97 -3.11 1.56
CA TYR A 185 19.20 -1.76 2.07
C TYR A 185 18.93 -1.66 3.58
N GLY A 186 17.85 -2.27 4.07
CA GLY A 186 17.55 -2.37 5.50
C GLY A 186 18.65 -3.11 6.26
N PHE A 187 19.17 -4.20 5.70
CA PHE A 187 20.31 -4.91 6.29
C PHE A 187 21.58 -4.05 6.34
N SER A 188 21.89 -3.27 5.29
CA SER A 188 23.08 -2.40 5.30
C SER A 188 22.98 -1.28 6.33
N LEU A 189 21.77 -0.77 6.60
CA LEU A 189 21.49 0.17 7.69
C LEU A 189 21.77 -0.43 9.06
N ILE A 190 21.24 -1.63 9.33
CA ILE A 190 21.42 -2.32 10.63
C ILE A 190 22.89 -2.68 10.87
N LEU A 191 23.59 -3.07 9.80
CA LEU A 191 25.00 -3.47 9.86
C LEU A 191 25.98 -2.29 9.76
N ASN A 192 25.51 -1.04 9.71
CA ASN A 192 26.33 0.18 9.55
C ASN A 192 27.31 0.12 8.35
N LYS A 193 26.90 -0.46 7.21
CA LYS A 193 27.72 -0.59 6.00
C LYS A 193 27.47 0.53 4.98
N GLN A 194 27.22 1.76 5.43
CA GLN A 194 26.86 2.90 4.56
C GLN A 194 28.02 3.84 4.26
#